data_AF-A0A7S2X315-F1
#
_entry.id   AF-A0A7S2X315-F1
#
_cell.length_a   1.000
_cell.length_b   1.000
_cell.length_c   1.000
_cell.angle_alpha   90.00
_cell.angle_beta   90.00
_cell.angle_gamma   90.00
#
_symmetry.space_group_name_H-M   'P 1'
#
loop_
_entity.id
_entity.type
_entity.pdbx_description
1 polymer ?
#
loop_
_entity_poly.entity_id
_entity_poly.type
_entity_poly.pdbx_seq_one_letter_code
_entity_poly.pdbx_strand_id
1 'polypeptide(L)'
;MDGAKEDGDGNDGNDVVTRIQSEVANLSSMYYNFTGGLQEMAPPVSVRGEIVKVESDTSVEYNAQELAKQIVDAHVKIDRLLDGLQVPQVEEEEQLRSLGELREQHEGMRAAYGEDVRRGARVLDALQDCYSVLAGYQLERGKFSSPDS
;
A
#
# COMPACT_ATOMS: atom_id res chain seq x y z
N MET A 1 -9.95 22.48 20.63
CA MET A 1 -9.95 21.02 20.40
C MET A 1 -9.56 20.84 18.95
N ASP A 2 -8.26 20.73 18.75
CA ASP A 2 -7.65 20.62 17.43
C ASP A 2 -7.93 19.24 16.86
N GLY A 3 -8.46 19.23 15.64
CA GLY A 3 -8.62 18.01 14.86
C GLY A 3 -7.24 17.50 14.47
N ALA A 4 -6.84 16.38 15.08
CA ALA A 4 -5.77 15.57 14.55
C ALA A 4 -6.20 15.10 13.16
N LYS A 5 -5.57 15.67 12.13
CA LYS A 5 -5.54 15.07 10.80
C LYS A 5 -4.88 13.71 10.98
N GLU A 6 -5.65 12.66 10.74
CA GLU A 6 -5.11 11.36 10.39
C GLU A 6 -4.30 11.58 9.11
N ASP A 7 -3.00 11.74 9.28
CA ASP A 7 -2.06 11.63 8.18
C ASP A 7 -2.23 10.20 7.64
N GLY A 8 -2.86 10.13 6.47
CA GLY A 8 -3.04 8.89 5.73
C GLY A 8 -1.67 8.25 5.54
N ASP A 9 -1.44 7.15 6.24
CA ASP A 9 -0.38 6.23 5.89
C ASP A 9 -0.77 5.66 4.52
N GLY A 10 -0.17 6.26 3.50
CA GLY A 10 -0.23 5.82 2.13
C GLY A 10 0.21 4.37 2.08
N ASN A 11 -0.77 3.48 2.12
CA ASN A 11 -0.69 2.16 1.51
C ASN A 11 -0.65 2.36 -0.02
N ASP A 12 0.35 3.09 -0.51
CA ASP A 12 0.85 2.93 -1.87
C ASP A 12 1.14 1.45 -2.01
N GLY A 13 0.42 0.75 -2.89
CA GLY A 13 0.37 -0.71 -3.00
C GLY A 13 1.68 -1.42 -3.35
N ASN A 14 2.83 -0.84 -3.01
CA ASN A 14 4.13 -1.50 -2.97
C ASN A 14 4.28 -2.28 -1.67
N ASP A 15 4.46 -3.58 -1.85
CA ASP A 15 4.90 -4.54 -0.83
C ASP A 15 6.10 -4.01 -0.02
N VAL A 16 6.18 -4.39 1.26
CA VAL A 16 7.20 -3.90 2.21
C VAL A 16 8.61 -4.21 1.70
N VAL A 17 8.81 -5.36 1.04
CA VAL A 17 10.09 -5.72 0.41
C VAL A 17 10.45 -4.74 -0.70
N THR A 18 9.47 -4.34 -1.52
CA THR A 18 9.67 -3.36 -2.60
C THR A 18 10.01 -1.97 -2.04
N ARG A 19 9.42 -1.59 -0.90
CA ARG A 19 9.76 -0.35 -0.18
C ARG A 19 11.20 -0.41 0.35
N ILE A 20 11.61 -1.51 0.97
CA ILE A 20 13.00 -1.72 1.44
C ILE A 20 13.98 -1.61 0.26
N GLN A 21 13.70 -2.27 -0.86
CA GLN A 21 14.55 -2.20 -2.05
C GLN A 21 14.70 -0.76 -2.57
N SER A 22 13.61 0.01 -2.55
CA SER A 22 13.63 1.41 -2.97
C SER A 22 14.47 2.28 -2.03
N GLU A 23 14.37 2.08 -0.71
CA GLU A 23 15.19 2.80 0.27
C GLU A 23 16.67 2.44 0.18
N VAL A 24 17.01 1.16 -0.07
CA VAL A 24 18.40 0.73 -0.31
C VAL A 24 18.98 1.34 -1.59
N ALA A 25 18.18 1.44 -2.65
CA ALA A 25 18.59 2.12 -3.88
C ALA A 25 18.83 3.62 -3.64
N ASN A 26 17.95 4.27 -2.87
CA ASN A 26 18.09 5.66 -2.47
C ASN A 26 19.37 5.87 -1.62
N LEU A 27 19.64 4.98 -0.66
CA LEU A 27 20.85 5.00 0.17
C LEU A 27 22.13 4.89 -0.68
N SER A 28 22.11 4.03 -1.70
CA SER A 28 23.23 3.89 -2.64
C SER A 28 23.49 5.18 -3.43
N SER A 29 22.42 5.85 -3.86
CA SER A 29 22.49 7.17 -4.51
C SER A 29 23.05 8.24 -3.55
N MET A 30 22.60 8.24 -2.29
CA MET A 30 23.10 9.15 -1.27
C MET A 30 24.60 8.98 -1.02
N TYR A 31 25.11 7.75 -0.93
CA TYR A 31 26.56 7.52 -0.79
C TYR A 31 27.36 8.01 -2.01
N TYR A 32 26.86 7.77 -3.22
CA TYR A 32 27.51 8.25 -4.44
C TYR A 32 27.57 9.79 -4.46
N ASN A 33 26.45 10.46 -4.17
CA ASN A 33 26.39 11.92 -4.15
C ASN A 33 27.20 12.51 -2.99
N PHE A 34 27.23 11.86 -1.83
CA PHE A 34 28.02 12.26 -0.67
C PHE A 34 29.51 12.24 -0.96
N THR A 35 30.00 11.14 -1.53
CA THR A 35 31.41 11.01 -1.88
C THR A 35 31.82 11.99 -2.99
N GLY A 36 30.97 12.20 -3.99
CA GLY A 36 31.19 13.22 -5.02
C GLY A 36 31.21 14.64 -4.46
N GLY A 37 30.24 15.00 -3.63
CA GLY A 37 30.13 16.33 -3.02
C GLY A 37 31.28 16.63 -2.07
N LEU A 38 31.75 15.65 -1.28
CA LEU A 38 32.93 15.81 -0.44
C LEU A 38 34.21 15.96 -1.26
N GLN A 39 34.35 15.25 -2.38
CA GLN A 39 35.52 15.40 -3.26
C GLN A 39 35.56 16.78 -3.93
N GLU A 40 34.42 17.32 -4.33
CA GLU A 40 34.32 18.65 -4.93
C GLU A 40 34.59 19.76 -3.91
N MET A 41 34.11 19.59 -2.68
CA MET A 41 34.28 20.56 -1.60
C MET A 41 35.56 20.36 -0.78
N ALA A 42 36.36 19.31 -1.05
CA ALA A 42 37.55 19.00 -0.27
C ALA A 42 38.59 20.13 -0.40
N PRO A 43 39.03 20.74 0.72
CA PRO A 43 40.06 21.75 0.66
C PRO A 43 41.41 21.14 0.25
N PRO A 44 42.25 21.87 -0.50
CA PRO A 44 43.57 21.40 -0.87
C PRO A 44 44.46 21.23 0.37
N VAL A 45 44.95 20.01 0.58
CA VAL A 45 45.84 19.64 1.68
C VAL A 45 47.29 19.56 1.21
N SER A 46 48.23 20.16 1.94
CA SER A 46 49.65 20.08 1.61
C SER A 46 50.25 18.74 2.01
N VAL A 47 50.84 18.04 1.04
CA VAL A 47 51.55 16.76 1.25
C VAL A 47 52.88 16.95 2.01
N ARG A 48 53.41 18.18 2.04
CA ARG A 48 54.69 18.51 2.68
C ARG A 48 54.56 19.28 4.01
N GLY A 49 53.32 19.45 4.51
CA GLY A 49 53.05 20.14 5.78
C GLY A 49 53.05 21.67 5.72
N GLU A 50 52.98 22.25 4.52
CA GLU A 50 52.85 23.70 4.36
C GLU A 50 51.40 24.14 4.63
N ILE A 51 51.23 25.25 5.36
CA ILE A 51 49.90 25.76 5.71
C ILE A 51 49.26 26.35 4.45
N VAL A 52 48.26 25.64 3.92
CA VAL A 52 47.41 26.15 2.85
C VAL A 52 46.35 27.04 3.48
N LYS A 53 46.23 28.28 3.01
CA LYS A 53 45.14 29.17 3.45
C LYS A 53 43.82 28.67 2.86
N VAL A 54 42.94 28.19 3.72
CA VAL A 54 41.57 27.85 3.38
C VAL A 54 40.67 28.94 3.94
N GLU A 55 39.88 29.59 3.08
CA GLU A 55 38.87 30.57 3.51
C GLU A 55 37.67 29.79 4.08
N SER A 56 37.63 29.65 5.41
CA SER A 56 36.45 29.23 6.18
C SER A 56 35.85 27.84 5.82
N ASP A 57 36.43 26.78 6.40
CA ASP A 57 36.00 25.36 6.27
C ASP A 57 34.65 25.00 6.93
N THR A 58 33.98 25.93 7.60
CA THR A 58 32.72 25.65 8.33
C THR A 58 31.60 25.18 7.41
N SER A 59 31.64 25.49 6.11
CA SER A 59 30.65 25.02 5.14
C SER A 59 30.81 23.54 4.79
N VAL A 60 32.05 23.04 4.71
CA VAL A 60 32.34 21.64 4.33
C VAL A 60 31.98 20.71 5.48
N GLU A 61 32.35 21.07 6.71
CA GLU A 61 32.02 20.31 7.92
C GLU A 61 30.51 20.26 8.15
N TYR A 62 29.81 21.40 8.01
CA TYR A 62 28.35 21.47 8.14
C TYR A 62 27.65 20.62 7.08
N ASN A 63 28.07 20.72 5.81
CA ASN A 63 27.49 19.93 4.72
C ASN A 63 27.77 18.44 4.91
N ALA A 64 28.97 18.06 5.37
CA ALA A 64 29.31 16.68 5.69
C ALA A 64 28.40 16.12 6.80
N GLN A 65 28.13 16.93 7.82
CA GLN A 65 27.28 16.55 8.95
C GLN A 65 25.81 16.39 8.55
N GLU A 66 25.26 17.31 7.76
CA GLU A 66 23.88 17.21 7.25
C GLU A 66 23.70 15.99 6.35
N LEU A 67 24.64 15.71 5.45
CA LEU A 67 24.59 14.53 4.60
C LEU A 67 24.76 13.23 5.40
N ALA A 68 25.63 13.21 6.40
CA ALA A 68 25.76 12.06 7.31
C ALA A 68 24.46 11.80 8.08
N LYS A 69 23.77 12.85 8.53
CA LYS A 69 22.48 12.75 9.19
C LYS A 69 21.42 12.14 8.26
N GLN A 70 21.36 12.56 7.00
CA GLN A 70 20.43 11.99 6.01
C GLN A 70 20.67 10.50 5.78
N ILE A 71 21.93 10.06 5.73
CA ILE A 71 22.27 8.63 5.61
C ILE A 71 21.82 7.85 6.83
N VAL A 72 22.03 8.39 8.04
CA VAL A 72 21.57 7.76 9.29
C VAL A 72 20.05 7.67 9.35
N ASP A 73 19.35 8.74 8.97
CA ASP A 73 17.88 8.77 8.95
C ASP A 73 17.31 7.73 7.96
N ALA A 74 17.97 7.55 6.81
CA ALA A 74 17.63 6.52 5.83
C ALA A 74 17.86 5.09 6.36
N HIS A 75 18.96 4.85 7.08
CA HIS A 75 19.21 3.57 7.76
C HIS A 75 18.14 3.28 8.82
N VAL A 76 17.80 4.25 9.65
CA VAL A 76 16.74 4.11 10.66
C VAL A 76 15.39 3.79 10.00
N LYS A 77 15.11 4.36 8.81
CA LYS A 77 13.91 4.06 8.04
C LYS A 77 13.91 2.61 7.54
N ILE A 78 15.05 2.12 7.03
CA ILE A 78 15.21 0.72 6.61
C ILE A 78 15.03 -0.22 7.79
N ASP A 79 15.64 0.07 8.95
CA ASP A 79 15.51 -0.75 10.16
C ASP A 79 14.05 -0.85 10.61
N ARG A 80 13.30 0.25 10.59
CA ARG A 80 11.86 0.22 10.90
C ARG A 80 11.06 -0.62 9.91
N LEU A 81 11.41 -0.58 8.62
CA LEU A 81 10.76 -1.42 7.60
C LEU A 81 11.10 -2.90 7.80
N LEU A 82 12.31 -3.22 8.26
CA LEU A 82 12.72 -4.58 8.61
C LEU A 82 12.03 -5.09 9.88
N ASP A 83 11.92 -4.26 10.91
CA ASP A 83 11.16 -4.59 12.13
C ASP A 83 9.67 -4.82 11.83
N GLY A 84 9.13 -4.10 10.85
CA GLY A 84 7.78 -4.27 10.34
C GLY A 84 7.59 -5.51 9.44
N LEU A 85 8.67 -6.17 9.03
CA LEU A 85 8.60 -7.42 8.28
C LEU A 85 8.13 -8.52 9.24
N GLN A 86 6.83 -8.80 9.25
CA GLN A 86 6.31 -10.01 9.86
C GLN A 86 6.78 -11.20 9.01
N VAL A 87 7.99 -11.68 9.27
CA VAL A 87 8.46 -12.97 8.74
C VAL A 87 7.71 -14.02 9.55
N PRO A 88 6.74 -14.74 8.97
CA PRO A 88 6.18 -15.88 9.66
C PRO A 88 7.34 -16.87 9.80
N GLN A 89 7.75 -17.20 11.02
CA GLN A 89 8.65 -18.34 11.28
C GLN A 89 7.88 -19.65 11.14
N VAL A 90 7.18 -19.76 10.02
CA VAL A 90 6.32 -20.88 9.67
C VAL A 90 7.06 -21.59 8.55
N GLU A 91 7.37 -22.85 8.77
CA GLU A 91 7.98 -23.71 7.75
C GLU A 91 7.14 -23.63 6.47
N GLU A 92 7.79 -23.62 5.31
CA GLU A 92 7.15 -23.45 3.99
C GLU A 92 5.95 -24.40 3.80
N GLU A 93 6.04 -25.62 4.34
CA GLU A 93 4.97 -26.63 4.30
C GLU A 93 3.71 -26.21 5.06
N GLU A 94 3.83 -25.49 6.18
CA GLU A 94 2.69 -25.02 6.97
C GLU A 94 2.04 -23.78 6.33
N GLN A 95 2.83 -22.94 5.66
CA GLN A 95 2.31 -21.88 4.80
C GLN A 95 1.49 -22.45 3.64
N LEU A 96 2.02 -23.48 2.95
CA LEU A 96 1.31 -24.16 1.86
C LEU A 96 0.03 -24.84 2.34
N ARG A 97 0.05 -25.45 3.53
CA ARG A 97 -1.15 -26.04 4.14
C ARG A 97 -2.22 -24.97 4.42
N SER A 98 -1.83 -23.85 5.03
CA SER A 98 -2.77 -22.76 5.32
C SER A 98 -3.38 -22.15 4.05
N LEU A 99 -2.61 -22.05 2.96
CA LEU A 99 -3.12 -21.62 1.66
C LEU A 99 -4.10 -22.64 1.06
N GLY A 100 -3.84 -23.93 1.23
CA GLY A 100 -4.76 -25.01 0.83
C GLY A 100 -6.09 -24.92 1.58
N GLU A 101 -6.04 -24.76 2.89
CA GLU A 101 -7.25 -24.60 3.74
C GLU A 101 -8.03 -23.34 3.38
N LEU A 102 -7.34 -22.21 3.18
CA LEU A 102 -7.98 -20.95 2.78
C LEU A 102 -8.66 -21.08 1.41
N ARG A 103 -8.02 -21.79 0.47
CA ARG A 103 -8.60 -22.07 -0.84
C ARG A 103 -9.86 -22.93 -0.73
N GLU A 104 -9.83 -23.99 0.08
CA GLU A 104 -10.98 -24.85 0.30
C GLU A 104 -12.16 -24.08 0.92
N GLN A 105 -11.88 -23.27 1.95
CA GLN A 105 -12.88 -22.38 2.55
C GLN A 105 -13.46 -21.40 1.53
N HIS A 106 -12.63 -20.81 0.69
CA HIS A 106 -13.06 -19.89 -0.36
C HIS A 106 -13.93 -20.59 -1.42
N GLU A 107 -13.56 -21.79 -1.85
CA GLU A 107 -14.35 -22.60 -2.78
C GLU A 107 -15.70 -23.01 -2.18
N GLY A 108 -15.72 -23.42 -0.90
CA GLY A 108 -16.95 -23.73 -0.16
C GLY A 108 -17.88 -22.52 -0.02
N MET A 109 -17.32 -21.36 0.34
CA MET A 109 -18.07 -20.12 0.45
C MET A 109 -18.63 -19.68 -0.91
N ARG A 110 -17.86 -19.81 -1.99
CA ARG A 110 -18.33 -19.53 -3.35
C ARG A 110 -19.48 -20.45 -3.76
N ALA A 111 -19.43 -21.74 -3.41
CA ALA A 111 -20.51 -22.68 -3.69
C ALA A 111 -21.80 -22.30 -2.94
N ALA A 112 -21.68 -21.97 -1.66
CA ALA A 112 -22.81 -21.53 -0.83
C ALA A 112 -23.45 -20.24 -1.39
N TYR A 113 -22.65 -19.22 -1.70
CA TYR A 113 -23.15 -18.01 -2.36
C TYR A 113 -23.80 -18.31 -3.71
N GLY A 114 -23.25 -19.25 -4.48
CA GLY A 114 -23.84 -19.68 -5.74
C GLY A 114 -25.22 -20.34 -5.55
N GLU A 115 -25.44 -21.06 -4.44
CA GLU A 115 -26.76 -21.60 -4.09
C GLU A 115 -27.74 -20.52 -3.66
N ASP A 116 -27.29 -19.57 -2.83
CA ASP A 116 -28.12 -18.47 -2.37
C ASP A 116 -28.56 -17.57 -3.53
N VAL A 117 -27.67 -17.27 -4.48
CA VAL A 117 -28.02 -16.52 -5.69
C VAL A 117 -29.05 -17.28 -6.53
N ARG A 118 -28.86 -18.60 -6.74
CA ARG A 118 -29.84 -19.44 -7.45
C ARG A 118 -31.18 -19.49 -6.74
N ARG A 119 -31.18 -19.53 -5.40
CA ARG A 119 -32.39 -19.49 -4.59
C ARG A 119 -33.08 -18.13 -4.71
N GLY A 120 -32.33 -17.04 -4.63
CA GLY A 120 -32.83 -15.67 -4.82
C GLY A 120 -33.48 -15.48 -6.18
N ALA A 121 -32.83 -15.95 -7.26
CA ALA A 121 -33.38 -15.89 -8.61
C ALA A 121 -34.75 -16.58 -8.72
N ARG A 122 -34.88 -17.80 -8.17
CA ARG A 122 -36.18 -18.51 -8.17
C ARG A 122 -37.27 -17.78 -7.41
N VAL A 123 -36.94 -17.11 -6.31
CA VAL A 123 -37.91 -16.32 -5.54
C VAL A 123 -38.33 -15.07 -6.33
N LEU A 124 -37.38 -14.41 -7.00
CA LEU A 124 -37.68 -13.26 -7.86
C LEU A 124 -38.57 -13.64 -9.04
N ASP A 125 -38.28 -14.76 -9.71
CA ASP A 125 -39.12 -15.27 -10.79
C ASP A 125 -40.55 -15.53 -10.30
N ALA A 126 -40.70 -16.20 -9.16
CA ALA A 126 -42.02 -16.46 -8.56
C ALA A 126 -42.77 -15.18 -8.19
N LEU A 127 -42.07 -14.15 -7.70
CA LEU A 127 -42.67 -12.84 -7.42
C LEU A 127 -43.10 -12.15 -8.72
N GLN A 128 -42.28 -12.17 -9.76
CA GLN A 128 -42.60 -11.60 -11.06
C GLN A 128 -43.83 -12.28 -11.69
N ASP A 129 -43.95 -13.60 -11.56
CA ASP A 129 -45.14 -14.34 -12.00
C ASP A 129 -46.39 -13.90 -11.22
N CYS A 130 -46.29 -13.78 -9.90
CA CYS A 130 -47.39 -13.28 -9.06
C CYS A 130 -47.83 -11.87 -9.46
N TYR A 131 -46.87 -10.96 -9.69
CA TYR A 131 -47.15 -9.60 -10.14
C TYR A 131 -47.79 -9.58 -11.54
N SER A 132 -47.37 -10.47 -12.44
CA SER A 132 -47.94 -10.59 -13.78
C SER A 132 -49.40 -11.04 -13.72
N VAL A 133 -49.72 -12.02 -12.86
CA VAL A 133 -51.12 -12.46 -12.62
C VAL A 133 -51.94 -11.34 -12.00
N LEU A 134 -51.40 -10.62 -11.02
CA LEU A 134 -52.10 -9.49 -10.39
C LEU A 134 -52.38 -8.37 -11.41
N ALA A 135 -51.42 -8.04 -12.26
CA ALA A 135 -51.59 -7.06 -13.34
C ALA A 135 -52.65 -7.51 -14.35
N GLY A 136 -52.63 -8.78 -14.77
CA GLY A 136 -53.66 -9.36 -15.64
C GLY A 136 -55.06 -9.28 -15.03
N TYR A 137 -55.19 -9.63 -13.75
CA TYR A 137 -56.46 -9.52 -13.03
C TYR A 137 -56.96 -8.07 -12.89
N GLN A 138 -56.06 -7.10 -12.72
CA GLN A 138 -56.42 -5.68 -12.66
C GLN A 138 -56.85 -5.12 -14.03
N LEU A 139 -56.24 -5.60 -15.12
CA LEU A 139 -56.63 -5.27 -16.49
C LEU A 139 -58.00 -5.87 -16.84
N GLU A 140 -58.25 -7.13 -16.50
CA GLU A 140 -59.52 -7.82 -16.75
C GLU A 140 -60.70 -7.23 -15.93
N ARG A 141 -60.44 -6.81 -14.69
CA ARG A 141 -61.45 -6.15 -13.84
C ARG A 141 -61.62 -4.66 -14.09
N GLY A 142 -61.01 -4.11 -15.15
CA GLY A 142 -61.35 -2.79 -15.67
C GLY A 142 -61.17 -1.65 -14.66
N LYS A 143 -60.19 -1.72 -13.74
CA LYS A 143 -59.85 -0.53 -12.91
C LYS A 143 -59.13 0.58 -13.68
N PHE A 144 -58.94 0.39 -14.99
CA PHE A 144 -58.59 1.41 -15.97
C PHE A 144 -59.77 1.75 -16.89
N SER A 145 -61.02 1.62 -16.43
CA SER A 145 -62.09 2.42 -17.01
C SER A 145 -61.76 3.88 -16.71
N SER A 146 -61.26 4.58 -17.72
CA SER A 146 -61.10 6.03 -17.73
C SER A 146 -62.29 6.69 -17.03
N PRO A 147 -62.10 7.69 -16.14
CA PRO A 147 -63.22 8.55 -15.79
C PRO A 147 -63.70 9.20 -17.09
N ASP A 148 -64.99 9.04 -17.35
CA ASP A 148 -65.67 9.40 -18.59
C ASP A 148 -65.31 10.80 -19.14
N SER A 149 -65.29 10.85 -20.47
CA SER A 149 -65.43 12.06 -21.29
C SER A 149 -66.80 12.70 -21.14
#